data_AF-A0A291IS36-F1
#
_entry.id   AF-A0A291IS36-F1
#
_cell.length_a   1.000
_cell.length_b   1.000
_cell.length_c   1.000
_cell.angle_alpha   90.00
_cell.angle_beta   90.00
_cell.angle_gamma   90.00
#
_symmetry.space_group_name_H-M   'P 1'
#
loop_
_entity.id
_entity.type
_entity.pdbx_description
1 polymer ?
#
loop_
_entity_poly.entity_id
_entity_poly.type
_entity_poly.pdbx_seq_one_letter_code
_entity_poly.pdbx_strand_id
1 'polypeptide(L)'
;MKKYGIYNAGPLFTEGEWNQRKLEGQQLRDTLDMDLIDIWNPVDYDFNDADAGRTNKGIFDYDYSTIQKSQFAIFDLNNGDPGTLVEFGIYVEKALNNPNIFLIVKESDFRALIPQNIGEYPSYGANGFVTGVLYNDQLLWGNKIPQVYLVGNSKEAANVVKNIMDVLENDKTIDKKAFHKENSEMLYKFGQTAEFKGL
;
A
#
# COMPACT_ATOMS: atom_id res chain seq x y z
N MET A 1 -2.32 -22.21 -1.91
CA MET A 1 -2.45 -20.75 -2.08
C MET A 1 -3.91 -20.46 -2.24
N LYS A 2 -4.39 -19.48 -1.49
CA LYS A 2 -5.73 -18.95 -1.68
C LYS A 2 -5.79 -18.13 -2.96
N LYS A 3 -7.00 -17.66 -3.30
CA LYS A 3 -7.27 -16.95 -4.55
C LYS A 3 -6.46 -15.65 -4.63
N TYR A 4 -6.37 -14.95 -3.50
CA TYR A 4 -5.65 -13.70 -3.36
C TYR A 4 -4.50 -13.82 -2.39
N GLY A 5 -3.63 -12.83 -2.47
CA GLY A 5 -2.46 -12.69 -1.65
C GLY A 5 -2.15 -11.21 -1.41
N ILE A 6 -1.79 -10.88 -0.17
CA ILE A 6 -1.43 -9.52 0.24
C ILE A 6 -0.08 -9.48 0.94
N TYR A 7 0.76 -8.53 0.54
CA TYR A 7 2.03 -8.22 1.21
C TYR A 7 1.88 -6.93 2.02
N ASN A 8 2.11 -6.99 3.33
CA ASN A 8 2.01 -5.83 4.23
C ASN A 8 3.39 -5.25 4.54
N ALA A 9 3.86 -4.32 3.71
CA ALA A 9 5.19 -3.74 3.78
C ALA A 9 5.25 -2.51 4.69
N GLY A 10 6.35 -2.40 5.42
CA GLY A 10 6.67 -1.25 6.25
C GLY A 10 7.84 -1.55 7.18
N PRO A 11 8.42 -0.52 7.80
CA PRO A 11 9.49 -0.72 8.76
C PRO A 11 9.02 -1.58 9.94
N LEU A 12 9.94 -2.36 10.51
CA LEU A 12 9.64 -3.33 11.58
C LEU A 12 10.77 -3.47 12.61
N PHE A 13 11.72 -2.53 12.68
CA PHE A 13 12.94 -2.74 13.46
C PHE A 13 12.86 -2.19 14.88
N THR A 14 12.02 -1.19 15.12
CA THR A 14 11.76 -0.66 16.46
C THR A 14 10.55 -1.35 17.10
N GLU A 15 10.43 -1.30 18.42
CA GLU A 15 9.27 -1.83 19.15
C GLU A 15 7.95 -1.23 18.66
N GLY A 16 7.93 0.09 18.41
CA GLY A 16 6.74 0.78 17.91
C GLY A 16 6.34 0.30 16.52
N GLU A 17 7.30 0.19 15.60
CA GLU A 17 7.08 -0.34 14.25
C GLU A 17 6.63 -1.80 14.27
N TRP A 18 7.28 -2.63 15.07
CA TRP A 18 6.94 -4.04 15.23
C TRP A 18 5.50 -4.23 15.73
N ASN A 19 5.12 -3.51 16.78
CA ASN A 19 3.77 -3.53 17.33
C ASN A 19 2.73 -3.01 16.32
N GLN A 20 3.10 -1.98 15.56
CA GLN A 20 2.26 -1.46 14.48
C GLN A 20 2.05 -2.51 13.39
N ARG A 21 3.10 -3.16 12.87
CA ARG A 21 2.96 -4.23 11.85
C ARG A 21 2.09 -5.40 12.33
N LYS A 22 2.18 -5.76 13.62
CA LYS A 22 1.31 -6.79 14.22
C LYS A 22 -0.15 -6.37 14.28
N LEU A 23 -0.41 -5.14 14.70
CA LEU A 23 -1.77 -4.57 14.72
C LEU A 23 -2.39 -4.56 13.32
N GLU A 24 -1.59 -4.21 12.31
CA GLU A 24 -2.04 -4.17 10.91
C GLU A 24 -2.36 -5.55 10.36
N GLY A 25 -1.48 -6.52 10.60
CA GLY A 25 -1.75 -7.92 10.25
C GLY A 25 -3.04 -8.41 10.91
N GLN A 26 -3.29 -8.03 12.16
CA GLN A 26 -4.52 -8.40 12.85
C GLN A 26 -5.75 -7.74 12.23
N GLN A 27 -5.70 -6.44 11.93
CA GLN A 27 -6.80 -5.73 11.28
C GLN A 27 -7.15 -6.30 9.91
N LEU A 28 -6.15 -6.73 9.14
CA LEU A 28 -6.37 -7.44 7.88
C LEU A 28 -7.10 -8.75 8.11
N ARG A 29 -6.65 -9.57 9.08
CA ARG A 29 -7.29 -10.84 9.44
C ARG A 29 -8.73 -10.67 9.94
N ASP A 30 -9.01 -9.58 10.66
CA ASP A 30 -10.34 -9.29 11.20
C ASP A 30 -11.31 -8.76 10.13
N THR A 31 -10.79 -8.14 9.07
CA THR A 31 -11.60 -7.46 8.03
C THR A 31 -11.86 -8.33 6.81
N LEU A 32 -10.87 -9.15 6.43
CA LEU A 32 -10.85 -9.89 5.17
C LEU A 32 -11.34 -11.33 5.36
N ASP A 33 -11.87 -11.89 4.26
CA ASP A 33 -12.23 -13.31 4.22
C ASP A 33 -10.96 -14.17 4.15
N MET A 34 -10.62 -14.77 5.29
CA MET A 34 -9.44 -15.60 5.42
C MET A 34 -9.53 -16.92 4.66
N ASP A 35 -10.67 -17.29 4.04
CA ASP A 35 -10.71 -18.43 3.12
C ASP A 35 -10.26 -18.03 1.70
N LEU A 36 -10.27 -16.73 1.38
CA LEU A 36 -9.96 -16.20 0.06
C LEU A 36 -8.56 -15.57 -0.07
N ILE A 37 -7.95 -15.12 1.03
CA ILE A 37 -6.69 -14.37 0.97
C ILE A 37 -5.59 -14.91 1.90
N ASP A 38 -4.38 -15.02 1.35
CA ASP A 38 -3.15 -15.27 2.09
C ASP A 38 -2.53 -13.92 2.49
N ILE A 39 -2.17 -13.75 3.76
CA ILE A 39 -1.56 -12.52 4.28
C ILE A 39 -0.09 -12.79 4.59
N TRP A 40 0.80 -12.13 3.86
CA TRP A 40 2.23 -12.11 4.14
C TRP A 40 2.58 -10.81 4.85
N ASN A 41 2.73 -10.92 6.17
CA ASN A 41 3.09 -9.82 7.04
C ASN A 41 4.52 -10.06 7.53
N PRO A 42 5.52 -9.29 7.08
CA PRO A 42 6.93 -9.59 7.35
C PRO A 42 7.29 -9.74 8.82
N VAL A 43 6.59 -9.04 9.71
CA VAL A 43 6.76 -9.17 11.17
C VAL A 43 6.42 -10.57 11.70
N ASP A 44 5.51 -11.29 11.02
CA ASP A 44 5.01 -12.62 11.42
C ASP A 44 5.90 -13.75 10.85
N TYR A 45 7.00 -13.45 10.14
CA TYR A 45 7.86 -14.47 9.55
C TYR A 45 8.73 -15.18 10.59
N ASP A 46 8.82 -16.52 10.47
CA ASP A 46 9.57 -17.40 11.39
C ASP A 46 11.04 -17.02 11.52
N PHE A 47 11.64 -16.48 10.45
CA PHE A 47 13.05 -16.07 10.50
C PHE A 47 13.27 -14.77 11.27
N ASN A 48 12.24 -14.11 11.80
CA ASN A 48 12.41 -13.00 12.73
C ASN A 48 12.78 -13.43 14.15
N ASP A 49 12.88 -14.73 14.43
CA ASP A 49 13.51 -15.20 15.66
C ASP A 49 15.03 -14.95 15.64
N ALA A 50 15.58 -14.57 16.80
CA ALA A 50 16.99 -14.18 16.94
C ALA A 50 17.96 -15.31 16.58
N ASP A 51 17.52 -16.56 16.70
CA ASP A 51 18.33 -17.76 16.50
C ASP A 51 18.24 -18.35 15.08
N ALA A 52 17.47 -17.74 14.19
CA ALA A 52 17.12 -18.33 12.88
C ALA A 52 18.24 -18.33 11.82
N GLY A 53 19.47 -17.88 12.15
CA GLY A 53 20.61 -17.95 11.22
C GLY A 53 20.38 -17.21 9.90
N ARG A 54 19.86 -15.97 9.97
CA ARG A 54 19.44 -15.18 8.80
C ARG A 54 20.60 -14.87 7.87
N THR A 55 20.37 -15.02 6.56
CA THR A 55 21.28 -14.53 5.52
C THR A 55 20.55 -13.50 4.67
N ASN A 56 21.28 -12.50 4.18
CA ASN A 56 20.71 -11.48 3.29
C ASN A 56 20.06 -12.11 2.04
N LYS A 57 20.66 -13.19 1.52
CA LYS A 57 20.08 -13.97 0.40
C LYS A 57 18.74 -14.59 0.79
N GLY A 58 18.66 -15.23 1.95
CA GLY A 58 17.43 -15.86 2.44
C GLY A 58 16.29 -14.86 2.65
N ILE A 59 16.60 -13.69 3.24
CA ILE A 59 15.64 -12.59 3.41
C ILE A 59 15.13 -12.14 2.04
N PHE A 60 16.05 -11.79 1.13
CA PHE A 60 15.70 -11.35 -0.21
C PHE A 60 14.85 -12.37 -0.97
N ASP A 61 15.26 -13.64 -1.00
CA ASP A 61 14.53 -14.69 -1.72
C ASP A 61 13.12 -14.87 -1.15
N TYR A 62 12.98 -14.81 0.17
CA TYR A 62 11.68 -14.98 0.82
C TYR A 62 10.75 -13.81 0.49
N ASP A 63 11.20 -12.57 0.75
CA ASP A 63 10.44 -11.36 0.46
C ASP A 63 10.06 -11.33 -1.01
N TYR A 64 11.03 -11.48 -1.91
CA TYR A 64 10.78 -11.49 -3.34
C TYR A 64 9.76 -12.58 -3.74
N SER A 65 9.82 -13.78 -3.16
CA SER A 65 8.84 -14.83 -3.44
C SER A 65 7.42 -14.48 -2.99
N THR A 66 7.26 -13.78 -1.86
CA THR A 66 5.95 -13.35 -1.34
C THR A 66 5.40 -12.19 -2.17
N ILE A 67 6.26 -11.24 -2.55
CA ILE A 67 5.94 -10.18 -3.52
C ILE A 67 5.42 -10.79 -4.82
N GLN A 68 6.04 -11.86 -5.33
CA GLN A 68 5.60 -12.51 -6.56
C GLN A 68 4.21 -13.14 -6.48
N LYS A 69 3.82 -13.65 -5.31
CA LYS A 69 2.53 -14.33 -5.10
C LYS A 69 1.37 -13.38 -4.78
N SER A 70 1.69 -12.15 -4.43
CA SER A 70 0.72 -11.16 -3.95
C SER A 70 0.13 -10.31 -5.07
N GLN A 71 -1.19 -10.12 -5.03
CA GLN A 71 -1.92 -9.20 -5.89
C GLN A 71 -2.07 -7.85 -5.20
N PHE A 72 -2.19 -7.84 -3.88
CA PHE A 72 -2.29 -6.62 -3.09
C PHE A 72 -0.97 -6.34 -2.38
N ALA A 73 -0.64 -5.06 -2.24
CA ALA A 73 0.44 -4.61 -1.37
C ALA A 73 0.00 -3.38 -0.60
N ILE A 74 0.24 -3.41 0.71
CA ILE A 74 0.11 -2.24 1.57
C ILE A 74 1.51 -1.72 1.87
N PHE A 75 1.72 -0.41 1.76
CA PHE A 75 3.02 0.21 1.99
C PHE A 75 2.91 1.33 3.02
N ASP A 76 3.60 1.20 4.14
CA ASP A 76 3.87 2.30 5.06
C ASP A 76 5.16 3.03 4.67
N LEU A 77 5.03 4.18 4.00
CA LEU A 77 6.17 4.92 3.43
C LEU A 77 6.71 6.04 4.33
N ASN A 78 6.14 6.25 5.53
CA ASN A 78 6.38 7.43 6.36
C ASN A 78 7.84 7.58 6.84
N ASN A 79 8.55 6.46 7.05
CA ASN A 79 9.89 6.46 7.64
C ASN A 79 11.03 6.35 6.61
N GLY A 80 10.73 6.31 5.31
CA GLY A 80 11.76 6.21 4.26
C GLY A 80 12.60 4.92 4.35
N ASP A 81 12.02 3.84 4.84
CA ASP A 81 12.69 2.54 4.98
C ASP A 81 13.16 2.03 3.60
N PRO A 82 14.48 1.78 3.42
CA PRO A 82 15.01 1.43 2.11
C PRO A 82 14.50 0.08 1.59
N GLY A 83 14.21 -0.88 2.47
CA GLY A 83 13.61 -2.17 2.08
C GLY A 83 12.22 -1.96 1.47
N THR A 84 11.37 -1.26 2.22
CA THR A 84 10.01 -0.90 1.80
C THR A 84 10.00 -0.11 0.49
N LEU A 85 10.96 0.81 0.28
CA LEU A 85 11.06 1.58 -0.96
C LEU A 85 11.46 0.73 -2.17
N VAL A 86 12.35 -0.27 -1.99
CA VAL A 86 12.70 -1.22 -3.05
C VAL A 86 11.49 -2.09 -3.41
N GLU A 87 10.79 -2.60 -2.41
CA GLU A 87 9.57 -3.39 -2.56
C GLU A 87 8.48 -2.58 -3.31
N PHE A 88 8.29 -1.31 -2.91
CA PHE A 88 7.37 -0.39 -3.58
C PHE A 88 7.70 -0.25 -5.06
N GLY A 89 8.96 0.00 -5.40
CA GLY A 89 9.40 0.08 -6.80
C GLY A 89 9.11 -1.19 -7.61
N ILE A 90 9.34 -2.36 -7.02
CA ILE A 90 9.01 -3.66 -7.65
C ILE A 90 7.51 -3.77 -7.92
N TYR A 91 6.66 -3.39 -6.96
CA TYR A 91 5.21 -3.45 -7.12
C TYR A 91 4.67 -2.45 -8.14
N VAL A 92 5.26 -1.26 -8.23
CA VAL A 92 4.90 -0.28 -9.26
C VAL A 92 5.14 -0.86 -10.64
N GLU A 93 6.33 -1.42 -10.88
CA GLU A 93 6.63 -2.06 -12.17
C GLU A 93 5.68 -3.24 -12.44
N LYS A 94 5.39 -4.07 -11.44
CA LYS A 94 4.42 -5.15 -11.57
C LYS A 94 3.02 -4.65 -11.94
N ALA A 95 2.56 -3.55 -11.33
CA ALA A 95 1.23 -3.00 -11.59
C ALA A 95 1.11 -2.34 -12.97
N LEU A 96 2.17 -1.66 -13.44
CA LEU A 96 2.21 -1.13 -14.80
C LEU A 96 2.09 -2.25 -15.86
N ASN A 97 2.58 -3.45 -15.56
CA ASN A 97 2.56 -4.59 -16.48
C ASN A 97 1.43 -5.59 -16.23
N ASN A 98 0.67 -5.45 -15.12
CA ASN A 98 -0.39 -6.37 -14.77
C ASN A 98 -1.55 -5.64 -14.05
N PRO A 99 -2.75 -5.57 -14.64
CA PRO A 99 -3.88 -4.82 -14.10
C PRO A 99 -4.47 -5.41 -12.80
N ASN A 100 -4.05 -6.62 -12.42
CA ASN A 100 -4.52 -7.31 -11.21
C ASN A 100 -3.57 -7.12 -10.02
N ILE A 101 -2.66 -6.16 -10.09
CA ILE A 101 -1.78 -5.78 -8.98
C ILE A 101 -2.25 -4.43 -8.43
N PHE A 102 -2.44 -4.35 -7.12
CA PHE A 102 -2.99 -3.21 -6.41
C PHE A 102 -2.05 -2.75 -5.30
N LEU A 103 -1.75 -1.45 -5.30
CA LEU A 103 -0.91 -0.76 -4.33
C LEU A 103 -1.79 0.10 -3.43
N ILE A 104 -1.68 -0.10 -2.12
CA ILE A 104 -2.35 0.68 -1.10
C ILE A 104 -1.26 1.37 -0.28
N VAL A 105 -1.02 2.63 -0.59
CA VAL A 105 -0.03 3.46 0.11
C VAL A 105 -0.68 4.05 1.35
N LYS A 106 -0.08 3.81 2.51
CA LYS A 106 -0.53 4.34 3.78
C LYS A 106 0.35 5.53 4.18
N GLU A 107 -0.29 6.70 4.26
CA GLU A 107 0.31 7.95 4.74
C GLU A 107 -0.37 8.33 6.04
N SER A 108 0.33 8.19 7.16
CA SER A 108 -0.23 8.39 8.50
C SER A 108 0.41 9.55 9.24
N ASP A 109 1.36 10.25 8.60
CA ASP A 109 1.87 11.50 9.11
C ASP A 109 0.75 12.55 9.04
N PHE A 110 0.25 12.93 10.21
CA PHE A 110 -0.82 13.91 10.32
C PHE A 110 -0.45 15.26 9.66
N ARG A 111 0.84 15.56 9.49
CA ARG A 111 1.31 16.79 8.82
C ARG A 111 1.04 16.77 7.33
N ALA A 112 0.95 15.60 6.70
CA ALA A 112 0.49 15.49 5.31
C ALA A 112 -0.98 15.90 5.17
N LEU A 113 -1.78 15.81 6.24
CA LEU A 113 -3.24 16.02 6.23
C LEU A 113 -3.67 17.43 6.68
N ILE A 114 -2.73 18.23 7.17
CA ILE A 114 -3.01 19.59 7.62
C ILE A 114 -2.75 20.55 6.45
N PRO A 115 -3.70 21.46 6.14
CA PRO A 115 -3.44 22.59 5.23
C PRO A 115 -2.23 23.34 5.76
N GLN A 116 -1.11 23.29 5.04
CA GLN A 116 0.18 23.72 5.56
C GLN A 116 0.13 25.14 6.10
N ASN A 117 0.88 25.34 7.19
CA ASN A 117 1.20 26.63 7.82
C ASN A 117 1.53 27.67 6.74
N ILE A 118 0.55 28.51 6.40
CA ILE A 118 0.72 29.58 5.42
C ILE A 118 1.80 30.52 5.95
N GLY A 119 3.00 30.46 5.36
CA GLY A 119 4.16 31.26 5.75
C GLY A 119 5.27 30.53 6.52
N GLU A 120 5.19 29.21 6.71
CA GLU A 120 6.27 28.42 7.33
C GLU A 120 6.81 27.32 6.42
N TYR A 121 8.05 26.87 6.69
CA TYR A 121 8.64 25.74 5.98
C TYR A 121 7.98 24.43 6.42
N PRO A 122 7.51 23.56 5.50
CA PRO A 122 6.89 22.31 5.88
C PRO A 122 7.89 21.41 6.61
N SER A 123 7.51 20.93 7.80
CA SER A 123 8.36 20.00 8.58
C SER A 123 8.29 18.55 8.08
N TYR A 124 7.54 18.31 7.00
CA TYR A 124 7.35 17.02 6.35
C TYR A 124 7.66 17.16 4.86
N GLY A 125 8.37 16.18 4.31
CA GLY A 125 8.68 16.10 2.89
C GLY A 125 8.71 14.65 2.44
N ALA A 126 8.03 14.37 1.32
CA ALA A 126 8.06 13.08 0.66
C ALA A 126 8.84 13.18 -0.65
N ASN A 127 9.51 12.09 -1.05
CA ASN A 127 10.25 12.08 -2.30
C ASN A 127 9.30 12.10 -3.50
N GLY A 128 9.47 13.07 -4.39
CA GLY A 128 8.58 13.27 -5.55
C GLY A 128 8.53 12.09 -6.53
N PHE A 129 9.60 11.29 -6.65
CA PHE A 129 9.59 10.07 -7.47
C PHE A 129 8.72 8.98 -6.85
N VAL A 130 8.77 8.84 -5.53
CA VAL A 130 7.94 7.89 -4.76
C VAL A 130 6.47 8.31 -4.82
N THR A 131 6.17 9.57 -4.51
CA THR A 131 4.79 10.08 -4.53
C THR A 131 4.24 10.27 -5.93
N GLY A 132 5.09 10.39 -6.96
CA GLY A 132 4.67 10.54 -8.36
C GLY A 132 3.79 9.39 -8.86
N VAL A 133 3.97 8.19 -8.31
CA VAL A 133 3.14 7.00 -8.59
C VAL A 133 1.65 7.26 -8.32
N LEU A 134 1.34 8.07 -7.30
CA LEU A 134 -0.02 8.46 -6.91
C LEU A 134 -0.74 9.30 -7.98
N TYR A 135 0.00 9.81 -8.97
CA TYR A 135 -0.51 10.63 -10.07
C TYR A 135 -0.35 9.94 -11.43
N ASN A 136 0.02 8.66 -11.45
CA ASN A 136 0.23 7.94 -12.71
C ASN A 136 -1.11 7.58 -13.36
N ASP A 137 -1.38 8.14 -14.54
CA ASP A 137 -2.66 7.96 -15.26
C ASP A 137 -2.97 6.50 -15.61
N GLN A 138 -1.95 5.70 -15.94
CA GLN A 138 -2.15 4.29 -16.27
C GLN A 138 -2.63 3.50 -15.04
N LEU A 139 -2.00 3.72 -13.89
CA LEU A 139 -2.38 3.06 -12.64
C LEU A 139 -3.74 3.54 -12.12
N LEU A 140 -4.05 4.83 -12.28
CA LEU A 140 -5.31 5.39 -11.79
C LEU A 140 -6.50 5.05 -12.71
N TRP A 141 -6.31 5.17 -14.02
CA TRP A 141 -7.42 5.24 -14.99
C TRP A 141 -7.31 4.23 -16.12
N GLY A 142 -6.14 3.62 -16.33
CA GLY A 142 -5.89 2.68 -17.42
C GLY A 142 -6.68 1.38 -17.32
N ASN A 143 -7.10 0.98 -16.11
CA ASN A 143 -7.72 -0.32 -15.86
C ASN A 143 -9.13 -0.22 -15.28
N LYS A 144 -9.89 -1.33 -15.30
CA LYS A 144 -11.29 -1.39 -14.81
C LYS A 144 -11.39 -0.86 -13.38
N ILE A 145 -10.45 -1.25 -12.54
CA ILE A 145 -10.29 -0.83 -11.15
C ILE A 145 -8.98 -0.03 -11.06
N PRO A 146 -8.97 1.16 -10.43
CA PRO A 146 -7.72 1.86 -10.11
C PRO A 146 -6.78 0.93 -9.35
N GLN A 147 -5.50 0.99 -9.64
CA GLN A 147 -4.49 0.12 -9.05
C GLN A 147 -3.76 0.75 -7.87
N VAL A 148 -3.81 2.06 -7.71
CA VAL A 148 -3.12 2.76 -6.61
C VAL A 148 -4.13 3.49 -5.74
N TYR A 149 -3.97 3.40 -4.42
CA TYR A 149 -4.79 4.05 -3.41
C TYR A 149 -3.90 4.69 -2.35
N LEU A 150 -4.30 5.85 -1.85
CA LEU A 150 -3.68 6.51 -0.71
C LEU A 150 -4.65 6.53 0.48
N VAL A 151 -4.26 5.94 1.61
CA VAL A 151 -5.10 5.78 2.80
C VAL A 151 -4.41 6.33 4.04
N GLY A 152 -5.19 6.82 5.01
CA GLY A 152 -4.67 7.48 6.21
C GLY A 152 -4.23 6.50 7.30
N ASN A 153 -4.76 5.28 7.25
CA ASN A 153 -4.55 4.28 8.29
C ASN A 153 -4.79 2.86 7.75
N SER A 154 -4.45 1.89 8.58
CA SER A 154 -4.43 0.47 8.19
C SER A 154 -5.82 -0.15 8.14
N LYS A 155 -6.81 0.41 8.86
CA LYS A 155 -8.21 -0.01 8.73
C LYS A 155 -8.78 0.39 7.38
N GLU A 156 -8.50 1.60 6.91
CA GLU A 156 -8.83 2.03 5.55
C GLU A 156 -8.16 1.13 4.53
N ALA A 157 -6.87 0.81 4.71
CA ALA A 157 -6.16 -0.11 3.83
C ALA A 157 -6.87 -1.48 3.69
N ALA A 158 -7.27 -2.07 4.81
CA ALA A 158 -8.02 -3.33 4.83
C ALA A 158 -9.38 -3.22 4.12
N ASN A 159 -10.10 -2.10 4.31
CA ASN A 159 -11.37 -1.87 3.64
C ASN A 159 -11.21 -1.71 2.12
N VAL A 160 -10.16 -1.03 1.66
CA VAL A 160 -9.87 -0.92 0.22
C VAL A 160 -9.66 -2.30 -0.40
N VAL A 161 -8.84 -3.15 0.23
CA VAL A 161 -8.59 -4.51 -0.23
C VAL A 161 -9.90 -5.30 -0.31
N LYS A 162 -10.72 -5.24 0.75
CA LYS A 162 -12.04 -5.88 0.78
C LYS A 162 -12.93 -5.43 -0.38
N ASN A 163 -13.03 -4.11 -0.59
CA ASN A 163 -13.89 -3.55 -1.63
C ASN A 163 -13.42 -3.94 -3.04
N ILE A 164 -12.11 -3.99 -3.28
CA ILE A 164 -11.57 -4.47 -4.56
C ILE A 164 -11.89 -5.96 -4.75
N MET A 165 -11.66 -6.80 -3.73
CA MET A 165 -12.03 -8.21 -3.77
C MET A 165 -13.52 -8.40 -4.08
N ASP A 166 -14.40 -7.63 -3.43
CA ASP A 166 -15.84 -7.68 -3.68
C ASP A 166 -16.21 -7.32 -5.13
N VAL A 167 -15.51 -6.36 -5.74
CA VAL A 167 -15.72 -6.02 -7.16
C VAL A 167 -15.22 -7.13 -8.07
N LEU A 168 -14.07 -7.74 -7.76
CA LEU A 168 -13.48 -8.83 -8.53
C LEU A 168 -14.31 -10.13 -8.46
N GLU A 169 -14.84 -10.50 -7.28
CA GLU A 169 -15.67 -11.68 -7.11
C GLU A 169 -17.04 -11.55 -7.80
N ASN A 170 -17.60 -10.35 -7.84
CA ASN A 170 -18.95 -10.11 -8.34
C ASN A 170 -18.98 -9.48 -9.75
N ASP A 171 -17.83 -9.35 -10.40
CA ASP A 171 -17.63 -8.70 -11.71
C ASP A 171 -18.38 -7.35 -11.86
N LYS A 172 -18.46 -6.57 -10.78
CA LYS A 172 -19.26 -5.34 -10.76
C LYS A 172 -18.70 -4.31 -11.74
N THR A 173 -19.60 -3.62 -12.45
CA THR A 173 -19.21 -2.39 -13.17
C THR A 173 -19.08 -1.27 -12.16
N ILE A 174 -18.01 -0.48 -12.26
CA ILE A 174 -17.75 0.63 -11.34
C ILE A 174 -17.57 1.94 -12.10
N ASP A 175 -18.07 3.03 -11.53
CA ASP A 175 -17.56 4.36 -11.85
C ASP A 175 -16.20 4.49 -11.15
N LYS A 176 -15.12 4.52 -11.95
CA LYS A 176 -13.75 4.55 -11.43
C LYS A 176 -13.51 5.75 -10.53
N LYS A 177 -14.04 6.93 -10.87
CA LYS A 177 -13.81 8.16 -10.08
C LYS A 177 -14.56 8.10 -8.77
N ALA A 178 -15.81 7.66 -8.78
CA ALA A 178 -16.60 7.48 -7.56
C ALA A 178 -15.99 6.41 -6.65
N PHE A 179 -15.69 5.23 -7.21
CA PHE A 179 -15.06 4.14 -6.49
C PHE A 179 -13.72 4.57 -5.89
N HIS A 180 -12.89 5.25 -6.65
CA HIS A 180 -11.60 5.71 -6.16
C HIS A 180 -11.74 6.73 -5.02
N LYS A 181 -12.67 7.70 -5.15
CA LYS A 181 -12.96 8.69 -4.11
C LYS A 181 -13.48 8.04 -2.82
N GLU A 182 -14.37 7.06 -2.93
CA GLU A 182 -14.93 6.33 -1.77
C GLU A 182 -13.86 5.54 -1.01
N ASN A 183 -12.83 5.08 -1.72
CA ASN A 183 -11.78 4.22 -1.18
C ASN A 183 -10.48 4.97 -0.84
N SER A 184 -10.33 6.21 -1.29
CA SER A 184 -9.10 6.99 -1.13
C SER A 184 -9.38 8.50 -1.16
N GLU A 185 -10.01 8.99 -0.09
CA GLU A 185 -10.35 10.41 0.03
C GLU A 185 -9.12 11.31 0.02
N MET A 186 -7.99 10.85 0.58
CA MET A 186 -6.73 11.60 0.61
C MET A 186 -6.20 11.83 -0.80
N LEU A 187 -6.14 10.80 -1.64
CA LEU A 187 -5.69 10.97 -3.02
C LEU A 187 -6.65 11.85 -3.81
N TYR A 188 -7.95 11.75 -3.56
CA TYR A 188 -8.93 12.63 -4.21
C TYR A 188 -8.73 14.11 -3.82
N LYS A 189 -8.41 14.40 -2.54
CA LYS A 189 -8.07 15.75 -2.06
C LYS A 189 -6.80 16.29 -2.73
N PHE A 190 -5.75 15.47 -2.87
CA PHE A 190 -4.50 15.87 -3.55
C PHE A 190 -4.63 15.91 -5.08
N GLY A 191 -5.44 15.05 -5.67
CA GLY A 191 -5.67 14.95 -7.11
C GLY A 191 -6.50 16.09 -7.67
N GLN A 192 -7.42 16.67 -6.87
CA GLN A 192 -8.14 17.89 -7.27
C GLN A 192 -7.25 19.14 -7.30
N THR A 193 -6.20 19.20 -6.47
CA THR A 193 -5.24 20.33 -6.54
C THR A 193 -4.30 20.23 -7.75
N ALA A 194 -4.30 19.11 -8.48
CA ALA A 194 -3.58 18.92 -9.73
C ALA A 194 -4.34 19.43 -10.97
N GLU A 195 -5.54 20.03 -10.84
CA GLU A 195 -6.02 21.03 -11.81
C GLU A 195 -5.16 22.30 -11.71
N PHE A 196 -3.84 22.15 -11.94
CA PHE A 196 -2.98 23.27 -12.29
C PHE A 196 -3.48 23.78 -13.64
N LYS A 197 -4.30 24.82 -13.58
CA LYS A 197 -4.54 25.73 -14.69
C LYS A 197 -3.19 26.26 -15.17
N GLY A 198 -2.65 25.64 -16.21
CA GLY A 198 -1.55 26.17 -17.02
C GLY A 198 -0.17 26.15 -16.36
N LEU A 199 0.65 25.20 -16.81
CA LEU A 199 2.05 25.46 -17.17
C LEU A 199 2.22 25.07 -18.63
#